data_AF-A0A927S416-F1
#
_entry.id   AF-A0A927S416-F1
#
_cell.length_a   1.000
_cell.length_b   1.000
_cell.length_c   1.000
_cell.angle_alpha   90.00
_cell.angle_beta   90.00
_cell.angle_gamma   90.00
#
_symmetry.space_group_name_H-M   'P 1'
#
loop_
_entity.id
_entity.type
_entity.pdbx_description
1 polymer ?
#
loop_
_entity_poly.entity_id
_entity_poly.type
_entity_poly.pdbx_seq_one_letter_code
_entity_poly.pdbx_strand_id
1 'polypeptide(L)'
;MAMVSLKCRLGIGGVPHASALELECFARDLIIDFNPELLTVPQKVDMERLVECYLRANLELHTITSKQAILGITIFNGGVIPIYDQQKEEYTLLGVPPRTIVVDQRLADDIAQGRYRFTLAHEAAHLVCHSEVRLPNSKLCRQNNGGTVFMCRADAEGNRHWSNRTPEQWLEWQADYLAGAFLMPASSVYSIVDMYLRHCGLEVSISGWKEMLDRQGTRLWIVRYLSFLFGVSRQAADIRLRTLLKHYPLREFLEVK
;
A
#
# COMPACT_ATOMS: atom_id res chain seq x y z
N MET A 1 14.93 -18.59 -2.99
CA MET A 1 14.07 -18.27 -4.16
C MET A 1 14.28 -16.81 -4.51
N ALA A 2 14.31 -16.47 -5.80
CA ALA A 2 14.25 -15.07 -6.22
C ALA A 2 12.85 -14.53 -5.88
N MET A 3 12.78 -13.30 -5.34
CA MET A 3 11.48 -12.65 -5.09
C MET A 3 10.76 -12.36 -6.41
N VAL A 4 9.43 -12.41 -6.38
CA VAL A 4 8.58 -11.99 -7.50
C VAL A 4 8.96 -10.57 -7.94
N SER A 5 9.12 -10.35 -9.24
CA SER A 5 9.44 -9.04 -9.81
C SER A 5 8.24 -8.44 -10.54
N LEU A 6 7.99 -7.14 -10.35
CA LEU A 6 6.97 -6.41 -11.10
C LEU A 6 7.31 -6.38 -12.59
N LYS A 7 6.45 -6.98 -13.41
CA LYS A 7 6.58 -6.98 -14.88
C LYS A 7 5.81 -5.79 -15.44
N CYS A 8 6.50 -4.74 -15.87
CA CYS A 8 5.91 -3.57 -16.51
C CYS A 8 6.94 -2.83 -17.39
N ARG A 9 6.48 -1.81 -18.13
CA ARG A 9 7.39 -0.91 -18.86
C ARG A 9 8.07 0.05 -17.88
N LEU A 10 9.31 0.44 -18.17
CA LEU A 10 10.03 1.44 -17.38
C LEU A 10 10.04 2.79 -18.12
N GLY A 11 9.81 3.86 -17.36
CA GLY A 11 9.90 5.24 -17.80
C GLY A 11 11.23 5.89 -17.45
N ILE A 12 11.22 7.23 -17.38
CA ILE A 12 12.40 8.05 -17.04
C ILE A 12 12.93 7.64 -15.66
N GLY A 13 14.26 7.50 -15.55
CA GLY A 13 14.90 7.15 -14.28
C GLY A 13 14.59 5.75 -13.78
N GLY A 14 14.10 4.84 -14.65
CA GLY A 14 13.74 3.49 -14.27
C GLY A 14 12.42 3.38 -13.49
N VAL A 15 11.60 4.43 -13.47
CA VAL A 15 10.30 4.44 -12.80
C VAL A 15 9.36 3.44 -13.46
N PRO A 16 8.78 2.47 -12.72
CA PRO A 16 7.78 1.56 -13.26
C PRO A 16 6.57 2.32 -13.81
N HIS A 17 6.12 1.99 -15.01
CA HIS A 17 4.84 2.44 -15.56
C HIS A 17 3.87 1.25 -15.58
N ALA A 18 3.51 0.80 -14.37
CA ALA A 18 2.58 -0.31 -14.17
C ALA A 18 1.12 0.19 -14.18
N SER A 19 0.29 -0.49 -14.94
CA SER A 19 -1.16 -0.37 -14.91
C SER A 19 -1.74 -0.94 -13.60
N ALA A 20 -3.00 -0.60 -13.32
CA ALA A 20 -3.75 -1.18 -12.22
C ALA A 20 -3.76 -2.72 -12.27
N LEU A 21 -3.95 -3.31 -13.46
CA LEU A 21 -3.91 -4.76 -13.65
C LEU A 21 -2.55 -5.37 -13.29
N GLU A 22 -1.46 -4.75 -13.76
CA GLU A 22 -0.10 -5.24 -13.47
C GLU A 22 0.18 -5.19 -11.97
N LEU A 23 -0.30 -4.16 -11.26
CA LEU A 23 -0.18 -4.06 -9.81
C LEU A 23 -1.05 -5.11 -9.08
N GLU A 24 -2.27 -5.39 -9.54
CA GLU A 24 -3.10 -6.46 -8.94
C GLU A 24 -2.48 -7.84 -9.13
N CYS A 25 -2.00 -8.15 -10.34
CA CYS A 25 -1.31 -9.41 -10.62
C CYS A 25 -0.04 -9.53 -9.77
N PHE A 26 0.74 -8.44 -9.64
CA PHE A 26 1.93 -8.43 -8.82
C PHE A 26 1.63 -8.62 -7.33
N ALA A 27 0.60 -7.94 -6.81
CA ALA A 27 0.13 -8.12 -5.44
C ALA A 27 -0.29 -9.57 -5.20
N ARG A 28 -1.08 -10.15 -6.11
CA ARG A 28 -1.52 -11.54 -6.05
C ARG A 28 -0.32 -12.50 -6.00
N ASP A 29 0.64 -12.34 -6.90
CA ASP A 29 1.80 -13.23 -7.00
C ASP A 29 2.68 -13.15 -5.73
N LEU A 30 2.87 -11.94 -5.17
CA LEU A 30 3.55 -11.78 -3.87
C LEU A 30 2.77 -12.42 -2.72
N ILE A 31 1.43 -12.31 -2.71
CA ILE A 31 0.59 -12.93 -1.69
C ILE A 31 0.61 -14.46 -1.82
N ILE A 32 0.61 -15.01 -3.04
CA ILE A 32 0.74 -16.47 -3.27
C ILE A 32 2.03 -16.99 -2.64
N ASP A 33 3.14 -16.30 -2.87
CA ASP A 33 4.44 -16.69 -2.33
C ASP A 33 4.54 -16.49 -0.80
N PHE A 34 3.85 -15.49 -0.24
CA PHE A 34 3.84 -15.20 1.20
C PHE A 34 2.89 -16.11 1.99
N ASN A 35 1.61 -16.08 1.64
CA ASN A 35 0.53 -16.88 2.24
C ASN A 35 -0.67 -16.95 1.28
N PRO A 36 -0.82 -18.02 0.48
CA PRO A 36 -1.87 -18.13 -0.52
C PRO A 36 -3.28 -18.21 0.08
N GLU A 37 -3.40 -18.58 1.36
CA GLU A 37 -4.69 -18.63 2.07
C GLU A 37 -5.35 -17.23 2.11
N LEU A 38 -4.58 -16.15 2.12
CA LEU A 38 -5.09 -14.77 2.12
C LEU A 38 -5.94 -14.42 0.89
N LEU A 39 -5.83 -15.21 -0.19
CA LEU A 39 -6.61 -15.03 -1.42
C LEU A 39 -7.95 -15.78 -1.41
N THR A 40 -8.13 -16.75 -0.50
CA THR A 40 -9.30 -17.63 -0.45
C THR A 40 -10.07 -17.50 0.87
N VAL A 41 -9.38 -17.15 1.95
CA VAL A 41 -9.94 -16.88 3.28
C VAL A 41 -9.72 -15.39 3.57
N PRO A 42 -10.74 -14.54 3.41
CA PRO A 42 -10.62 -13.12 3.69
C PRO A 42 -10.28 -12.86 5.16
N GLN A 43 -9.10 -12.30 5.40
CA GLN A 43 -8.60 -12.03 6.74
C GLN A 43 -7.58 -10.88 6.72
N LYS A 44 -7.26 -10.38 7.90
CA LYS A 44 -6.23 -9.35 8.11
C LYS A 44 -4.86 -9.90 7.70
N VAL A 45 -4.16 -9.20 6.80
CA VAL A 45 -2.76 -9.51 6.47
C VAL A 45 -1.84 -9.08 7.61
N ASP A 46 -0.96 -9.98 8.07
CA ASP A 46 0.13 -9.67 8.99
C ASP A 46 1.24 -8.93 8.24
N MET A 47 1.25 -7.60 8.37
CA MET A 47 2.11 -6.74 7.55
C MET A 47 3.54 -6.73 8.05
N GLU A 48 3.71 -6.83 9.36
CA GLU A 48 4.98 -6.95 10.06
C GLU A 48 5.68 -8.24 9.61
N ARG A 49 4.98 -9.38 9.63
CA ARG A 49 5.52 -10.65 9.11
C ARG A 49 5.80 -10.60 7.60
N LEU A 50 4.95 -9.95 6.81
CA LEU A 50 5.19 -9.76 5.37
C LEU A 50 6.50 -8.99 5.16
N VAL A 51 6.73 -7.91 5.90
CA VAL A 51 7.91 -7.05 5.77
C VAL A 51 9.17 -7.74 6.29
N GLU A 52 9.16 -8.23 7.52
CA GLU A 52 10.35 -8.74 8.19
C GLU A 52 10.73 -10.15 7.73
N CYS A 53 9.75 -11.05 7.61
CA CYS A 53 10.02 -12.45 7.30
C CYS A 53 10.06 -12.74 5.80
N TYR A 54 9.09 -12.21 5.04
CA TYR A 54 8.97 -12.51 3.61
C TYR A 54 9.84 -11.58 2.75
N LEU A 55 9.67 -10.26 2.89
CA LEU A 55 10.47 -9.27 2.16
C LEU A 55 11.90 -9.13 2.70
N ARG A 56 12.18 -9.69 3.89
CA ARG A 56 13.48 -9.63 4.58
C ARG A 56 13.98 -8.19 4.69
N ALA A 57 13.09 -7.30 5.11
CA ALA A 57 13.39 -5.90 5.38
C ALA A 57 13.45 -5.67 6.89
N ASN A 58 14.18 -4.63 7.29
CA ASN A 58 14.18 -4.18 8.68
C ASN A 58 12.99 -3.25 8.90
N LEU A 59 12.31 -3.38 10.04
CA LEU A 59 11.23 -2.49 10.45
C LEU A 59 11.63 -1.73 11.70
N GLU A 60 11.59 -0.41 11.61
CA GLU A 60 12.00 0.51 12.67
C GLU A 60 10.84 1.44 13.03
N LEU A 61 10.61 1.67 14.32
CA LEU A 61 9.59 2.59 14.82
C LEU A 61 10.26 3.75 15.54
N HIS A 62 10.22 4.94 14.93
CA HIS A 62 10.80 6.16 15.51
C HIS A 62 9.88 7.34 15.25
N THR A 63 9.94 8.39 16.07
CA THR A 63 9.30 9.66 15.70
C THR A 63 10.09 10.30 14.56
N ILE A 64 9.49 10.47 13.37
CA ILE A 64 10.24 10.88 12.18
C ILE A 64 10.40 12.41 12.15
N THR A 65 9.31 13.13 12.40
CA THR A 65 9.28 14.60 12.40
C THR A 65 8.55 15.11 13.63
N SER A 66 8.89 16.30 14.12
CA SER A 66 8.23 16.88 15.31
C SER A 66 6.70 16.97 15.16
N LYS A 67 6.22 17.35 13.98
CA LYS A 67 4.79 17.57 13.68
C LYS A 67 4.10 16.45 12.88
N GLN A 68 4.69 15.25 12.83
CA GLN A 68 4.13 14.08 12.13
C GLN A 68 3.82 14.31 10.63
N ALA A 69 4.59 15.19 9.98
CA ALA A 69 4.43 15.52 8.58
C ALA A 69 4.85 14.37 7.63
N ILE A 70 5.70 13.46 8.12
CA ILE A 70 6.12 12.24 7.41
C ILE A 70 5.70 11.05 8.28
N LEU A 71 4.99 10.10 7.67
CA LEU A 71 4.44 8.94 8.36
C LEU A 71 5.30 7.68 8.19
N GLY A 72 6.02 7.58 7.08
CA GLY A 72 6.84 6.43 6.73
C GLY A 72 8.00 6.82 5.83
N ILE A 73 9.08 6.05 5.92
CA ILE A 73 10.26 6.17 5.08
C ILE A 73 10.72 4.78 4.63
N THR A 74 10.93 4.61 3.33
CA THR A 74 11.62 3.43 2.77
C THR A 74 13.07 3.76 2.44
N ILE A 75 14.01 2.96 2.97
CA ILE A 75 15.45 3.09 2.79
C ILE A 75 15.99 1.89 2.01
N PHE A 76 16.52 2.12 0.81
CA PHE A 76 17.02 1.04 -0.04
C PHE A 76 18.46 0.64 0.29
N ASN A 77 19.38 1.60 0.34
CA ASN A 77 20.83 1.36 0.39
C ASN A 77 21.46 1.49 1.78
N GLY A 78 20.65 1.79 2.80
CA GLY A 78 21.13 2.08 4.16
C GLY A 78 21.82 3.43 4.26
N GLY A 79 22.16 3.87 5.46
CA GLY A 79 22.80 5.16 5.70
C GLY A 79 22.36 5.77 7.02
N VAL A 80 22.27 7.10 7.03
CA VAL A 80 21.91 7.86 8.23
C VAL A 80 20.75 8.80 7.91
N ILE A 81 19.71 8.74 8.73
CA ILE A 81 18.52 9.61 8.62
C ILE A 81 18.33 10.47 9.87
N PRO A 82 17.77 11.69 9.73
CA PRO A 82 17.30 12.45 10.87
C PRO A 82 15.99 11.86 11.42
N ILE A 83 15.94 11.63 12.72
CA ILE A 83 14.71 11.32 13.47
C ILE A 83 14.54 12.34 14.60
N TYR A 84 13.31 12.55 15.07
CA TYR A 84 13.03 13.51 16.12
C TYR A 84 12.99 12.82 17.49
N ASP A 85 13.87 13.22 18.40
CA ASP A 85 13.87 12.75 19.79
C ASP A 85 12.84 13.57 20.58
N GLN A 86 11.73 12.94 20.98
CA GLN A 86 10.65 13.61 21.71
C GLN A 86 11.06 14.04 23.13
N GLN A 87 12.06 13.40 23.74
CA GLN A 87 12.50 13.74 25.09
C GLN A 87 13.42 14.95 25.10
N LYS A 88 14.26 15.07 24.08
CA LYS A 88 15.22 16.19 23.93
C LYS A 88 14.69 17.34 23.09
N GLU A 89 13.55 17.15 22.44
CA GLU A 89 12.93 18.09 21.51
C GLU A 89 13.84 18.49 20.32
N GLU A 90 14.76 17.62 19.92
CA GLU A 90 15.75 17.87 18.87
C GLU A 90 15.82 16.75 17.83
N TYR A 91 16.43 17.03 16.68
CA TYR A 91 16.72 15.99 15.69
C TYR A 91 18.02 15.26 16.02
N THR A 92 17.96 13.95 16.02
CA THR A 92 19.12 13.05 16.17
C THR A 92 19.30 12.23 14.90
N LEU A 93 20.48 11.60 14.76
CA LEU A 93 20.83 10.81 13.59
C LEU A 93 20.69 9.31 13.90
N LEU A 94 19.89 8.61 13.11
CA LEU A 94 19.72 7.15 13.18
C LEU A 94 20.50 6.49 12.03
N GLY A 95 21.42 5.60 12.38
CA GLY A 95 22.06 4.71 11.42
C GLY A 95 21.14 3.53 11.10
N VAL A 96 20.86 3.31 9.81
CA VAL A 96 19.96 2.25 9.34
C VAL A 96 20.66 1.36 8.30
N PRO A 97 20.51 0.03 8.37
CA PRO A 97 21.00 -0.86 7.33
C PRO A 97 20.21 -0.70 6.01
N PRO A 98 20.70 -1.27 4.89
CA PRO A 98 19.93 -1.39 3.66
C PRO A 98 18.59 -2.10 3.88
N ARG A 99 17.61 -1.82 3.00
CA ARG A 99 16.25 -2.39 3.06
C ARG A 99 15.59 -2.18 4.42
N THR A 100 15.50 -0.93 4.86
CA THR A 100 14.84 -0.57 6.12
C THR A 100 13.57 0.22 5.83
N ILE A 101 12.50 -0.08 6.55
CA ILE A 101 11.28 0.72 6.59
C ILE A 101 11.20 1.34 7.97
N VAL A 102 11.07 2.66 8.03
CA VAL A 102 10.85 3.40 9.27
C VAL A 102 9.42 3.92 9.25
N VAL A 103 8.64 3.62 10.29
CA VAL A 103 7.26 4.13 10.46
C VAL A 103 7.22 5.04 11.67
N ASP A 104 6.47 6.14 11.58
CA ASP A 104 6.30 7.07 12.69
C ASP A 104 5.68 6.35 13.88
N GLN A 105 6.41 6.25 15.00
CA GLN A 105 6.03 5.43 16.15
C GLN A 105 4.67 5.81 16.74
N ARG A 106 4.23 7.06 16.59
CA ARG A 106 2.91 7.52 17.07
C ARG A 106 1.76 6.88 16.30
N LEU A 107 2.03 6.24 15.16
CA LEU A 107 1.04 5.42 14.46
C LEU A 107 0.87 4.04 15.10
N ALA A 108 1.86 3.53 15.84
CA ALA A 108 1.75 2.23 16.51
C ALA A 108 0.63 2.25 17.57
N ASP A 109 0.40 3.40 18.20
CA ASP A 109 -0.74 3.59 19.12
C ASP A 109 -2.09 3.65 18.38
N ASP A 110 -2.07 3.80 17.05
CA ASP A 110 -3.23 3.93 16.17
C ASP A 110 -3.48 2.69 15.29
N ILE A 111 -3.01 1.51 15.72
CA ILE A 111 -3.24 0.24 15.00
C ILE A 111 -4.75 0.01 14.75
N ALA A 112 -5.61 0.49 15.66
CA ALA A 112 -7.05 0.36 15.56
C ALA A 112 -7.68 1.12 14.38
N GLN A 113 -7.09 2.23 13.91
CA GLN A 113 -7.63 3.00 12.78
C GLN A 113 -7.04 2.60 11.42
N GLY A 114 -6.07 1.68 11.41
CA GLY A 114 -5.48 1.14 10.18
C GLY A 114 -4.48 2.07 9.48
N ARG A 115 -4.17 3.24 10.04
CA ARG A 115 -3.18 4.17 9.48
C ARG A 115 -1.79 3.56 9.46
N TYR A 116 -1.36 2.97 10.59
CA TYR A 116 -0.10 2.23 10.69
C TYR A 116 0.03 1.17 9.60
N ARG A 117 -0.99 0.31 9.47
CA ARG A 117 -0.99 -0.80 8.51
C ARG A 117 -0.90 -0.32 7.07
N PHE A 118 -1.64 0.74 6.73
CA PHE A 118 -1.55 1.33 5.39
C PHE A 118 -0.19 1.94 5.13
N THR A 119 0.37 2.69 6.09
CA THR A 119 1.72 3.27 5.94
C THR A 119 2.77 2.17 5.77
N LEU A 120 2.75 1.13 6.61
CA LEU A 120 3.66 0.00 6.47
C LEU A 120 3.51 -0.72 5.11
N ALA A 121 2.28 -0.94 4.65
CA ALA A 121 2.01 -1.53 3.34
C ALA A 121 2.46 -0.63 2.17
N HIS A 122 2.35 0.69 2.33
CA HIS A 122 2.82 1.68 1.35
C HIS A 122 4.34 1.69 1.25
N GLU A 123 5.05 1.71 2.38
CA GLU A 123 6.51 1.62 2.39
C GLU A 123 7.00 0.24 1.87
N ALA A 124 6.29 -0.83 2.22
CA ALA A 124 6.57 -2.16 1.65
C ALA A 124 6.41 -2.17 0.11
N ALA A 125 5.39 -1.47 -0.41
CA ALA A 125 5.18 -1.32 -1.84
C ALA A 125 6.33 -0.55 -2.52
N HIS A 126 6.85 0.52 -1.90
CA HIS A 126 8.06 1.18 -2.38
C HIS A 126 9.25 0.22 -2.43
N LEU A 127 9.44 -0.60 -1.39
CA LEU A 127 10.55 -1.53 -1.30
C LEU A 127 10.57 -2.55 -2.44
N VAL A 128 9.39 -3.07 -2.82
CA VAL A 128 9.27 -4.11 -3.86
C VAL A 128 9.16 -3.56 -5.28
N CYS A 129 8.66 -2.34 -5.45
CA CYS A 129 8.47 -1.75 -6.78
C CYS A 129 9.63 -0.85 -7.23
N HIS A 130 10.30 -0.16 -6.30
CA HIS A 130 11.09 1.02 -6.66
C HIS A 130 12.57 0.96 -6.26
N SER A 131 13.10 -0.21 -5.88
CA SER A 131 14.50 -0.34 -5.45
C SER A 131 15.52 0.07 -6.52
N GLU A 132 15.15 -0.08 -7.79
CA GLU A 132 16.03 0.24 -8.93
C GLU A 132 15.82 1.64 -9.51
N VAL A 133 14.91 2.44 -8.92
CA VAL A 133 14.57 3.77 -9.42
C VAL A 133 15.70 4.75 -9.13
N ARG A 134 16.12 5.48 -10.16
CA ARG A 134 17.18 6.48 -10.12
C ARG A 134 16.63 7.82 -10.62
N LEU A 135 16.11 8.62 -9.70
CA LEU A 135 15.66 10.00 -9.97
C LEU A 135 16.64 11.01 -9.34
N PRO A 136 16.96 12.13 -10.01
CA PRO A 136 17.74 13.21 -9.41
C PRO A 136 16.95 13.89 -8.29
N ASN A 137 17.56 14.08 -7.11
CA ASN A 137 17.11 14.87 -5.94
C ASN A 137 15.67 15.43 -6.01
N SER A 138 14.68 14.54 -5.98
CA SER A 138 13.28 14.93 -5.93
C SER A 138 12.83 15.02 -4.47
N LYS A 139 11.68 15.65 -4.20
CA LYS A 139 11.13 15.74 -2.82
C LYS A 139 10.90 14.36 -2.19
N LEU A 140 10.65 13.35 -3.01
CA LEU A 140 10.45 11.95 -2.64
C LEU A 140 11.69 11.08 -2.79
N CYS A 141 12.77 11.56 -3.41
CA CYS A 141 14.02 10.82 -3.56
C CYS A 141 15.15 11.77 -3.17
N ARG A 142 15.31 12.01 -1.86
CA ARG A 142 16.46 12.78 -1.38
C ARG A 142 17.67 11.86 -1.30
N GLN A 143 18.66 12.07 -2.16
CA GLN A 143 20.00 11.57 -1.92
C GLN A 143 20.66 12.48 -0.89
N ASN A 144 21.03 11.94 0.28
CA ASN A 144 21.99 12.65 1.12
C ASN A 144 23.40 12.52 0.48
N ASN A 145 24.36 13.37 0.88
CA ASN A 145 25.74 13.36 0.36
C ASN A 145 26.46 11.99 0.51
N GLY A 146 25.88 11.02 1.22
CA GLY A 146 26.32 9.62 1.31
C GLY A 146 25.65 8.63 0.34
N GLY A 147 24.84 9.07 -0.63
CA GLY A 147 24.27 8.21 -1.67
C GLY A 147 22.98 7.43 -1.31
N THR A 148 22.40 7.67 -0.13
CA THR A 148 21.17 6.99 0.30
C THR A 148 19.92 7.62 -0.29
N VAL A 149 19.07 6.83 -0.97
CA VAL A 149 17.75 7.26 -1.47
C VAL A 149 16.66 6.87 -0.46
N PHE A 150 15.81 7.82 -0.10
CA PHE A 150 14.65 7.64 0.77
C PHE A 150 13.36 8.04 0.05
N MET A 151 12.29 7.26 0.14
CA MET A 151 10.91 7.67 -0.23
C MET A 151 10.09 7.96 1.02
N CYS A 152 9.34 9.07 1.02
CA CYS A 152 8.63 9.56 2.19
C CYS A 152 7.14 9.76 1.89
N ARG A 153 6.27 9.11 2.67
CA ARG A 153 4.85 9.41 2.65
C ARG A 153 4.54 10.65 3.52
N ALA A 154 4.19 11.76 2.87
CA ALA A 154 3.71 12.96 3.54
C ALA A 154 2.19 12.89 3.82
N ASP A 155 1.75 13.49 4.92
CA ASP A 155 0.31 13.68 5.19
C ASP A 155 -0.23 14.78 4.28
N ALA A 156 -0.77 14.39 3.11
CA ALA A 156 -1.34 15.32 2.15
C ALA A 156 -2.70 14.81 1.65
N GLU A 157 -3.76 15.34 2.27
CA GLU A 157 -5.11 15.35 1.71
C GLU A 157 -5.13 16.27 0.48
N GLY A 158 -5.35 15.72 -0.72
CA GLY A 158 -5.45 16.57 -1.91
C GLY A 158 -5.75 15.83 -3.21
N ASN A 159 -6.85 16.23 -3.85
CA ASN A 159 -7.33 15.83 -5.18
C ASN A 159 -6.18 15.76 -6.22
N ARG A 160 -5.80 14.54 -6.62
CA ARG A 160 -4.81 14.32 -7.67
C ARG A 160 -5.55 14.19 -9.01
N HIS A 161 -5.41 15.17 -9.92
CA HIS A 161 -5.86 15.04 -11.30
C HIS A 161 -4.82 14.22 -12.07
N TRP A 162 -5.22 13.07 -12.63
CA TRP A 162 -4.32 11.95 -12.94
C TRP A 162 -3.86 11.83 -14.41
N SER A 163 -4.21 12.77 -15.28
CA SER A 163 -3.95 12.63 -16.73
C SER A 163 -2.49 12.87 -17.15
N ASN A 164 -1.63 13.41 -16.27
CA ASN A 164 -0.21 13.62 -16.56
C ASN A 164 0.67 13.51 -15.29
N ARG A 165 0.85 12.28 -14.78
CA ARG A 165 1.63 12.02 -13.56
C ARG A 165 3.12 12.33 -13.78
N THR A 166 3.74 13.08 -12.87
CA THR A 166 5.21 13.16 -12.78
C THR A 166 5.78 11.80 -12.32
N PRO A 167 7.09 11.55 -12.48
CA PRO A 167 7.75 10.36 -11.91
C PRO A 167 7.39 10.13 -10.43
N GLU A 168 7.42 11.17 -9.62
CA GLU A 168 7.06 11.15 -8.20
C GLU A 168 5.61 10.72 -7.98
N GLN A 169 4.68 11.28 -8.77
CA GLN A 169 3.27 10.94 -8.67
C GLN A 169 2.96 9.51 -9.13
N TRP A 170 3.78 8.97 -10.04
CA TRP A 170 3.71 7.56 -10.42
C TRP A 170 4.12 6.66 -9.25
N LEU A 171 5.27 6.93 -8.63
CA LEU A 171 5.77 6.15 -7.49
C LEU A 171 4.76 6.12 -6.33
N GLU A 172 4.23 7.27 -5.94
CA GLU A 172 3.24 7.36 -4.85
C GLU A 172 1.92 6.67 -5.21
N TRP A 173 1.45 6.83 -6.45
CA TRP A 173 0.22 6.17 -6.90
C TRP A 173 0.38 4.64 -6.91
N GLN A 174 1.52 4.13 -7.36
CA GLN A 174 1.83 2.71 -7.35
C GLN A 174 1.90 2.16 -5.92
N ALA A 175 2.56 2.89 -5.02
CA ALA A 175 2.65 2.51 -3.62
C ALA A 175 1.28 2.53 -2.92
N ASP A 176 0.49 3.58 -3.11
CA ASP A 176 -0.88 3.67 -2.58
C ASP A 176 -1.79 2.55 -3.11
N TYR A 177 -1.70 2.25 -4.42
CA TYR A 177 -2.50 1.20 -5.04
C TYR A 177 -2.11 -0.18 -4.51
N LEU A 178 -0.81 -0.49 -4.52
CA LEU A 178 -0.29 -1.79 -4.10
C LEU A 178 -0.50 -2.01 -2.60
N ALA A 179 -0.40 -0.98 -1.75
CA ALA A 179 -0.76 -1.05 -0.34
C ALA A 179 -2.21 -1.49 -0.15
N GLY A 180 -3.14 -0.92 -0.92
CA GLY A 180 -4.54 -1.34 -0.94
C GLY A 180 -4.73 -2.79 -1.39
N ALA A 181 -3.95 -3.23 -2.37
CA ALA A 181 -4.00 -4.60 -2.89
C ALA A 181 -3.39 -5.63 -1.92
N PHE A 182 -2.32 -5.30 -1.19
CA PHE A 182 -1.81 -6.14 -0.11
C PHE A 182 -2.81 -6.27 1.03
N LEU A 183 -3.36 -5.15 1.50
CA LEU A 183 -4.24 -5.16 2.67
C LEU A 183 -5.62 -5.77 2.37
N MET A 184 -6.09 -5.65 1.13
CA MET A 184 -7.38 -6.14 0.68
C MET A 184 -7.23 -6.83 -0.69
N PRO A 185 -6.79 -8.09 -0.71
CA PRO A 185 -6.59 -8.84 -1.95
C PRO A 185 -7.86 -8.88 -2.79
N ALA A 186 -7.72 -8.68 -4.11
CA ALA A 186 -8.87 -8.53 -5.00
C ALA A 186 -9.83 -9.72 -4.94
N SER A 187 -9.32 -10.95 -5.00
CA SER A 187 -10.12 -12.19 -4.91
C SER A 187 -10.95 -12.25 -3.63
N SER A 188 -10.36 -11.90 -2.50
CA SER A 188 -11.01 -11.88 -1.19
C SER A 188 -12.12 -10.83 -1.14
N VAL A 189 -11.89 -9.61 -1.68
CA VAL A 189 -12.94 -8.59 -1.77
C VAL A 189 -14.06 -9.02 -2.72
N TYR A 190 -13.74 -9.54 -3.91
CA TYR A 190 -14.73 -10.04 -4.87
C TYR A 190 -15.60 -11.12 -4.23
N SER A 191 -15.00 -12.10 -3.53
CA SER A 191 -15.74 -13.19 -2.87
C SER A 191 -16.77 -12.68 -1.85
N ILE A 192 -16.40 -11.69 -1.04
CA ILE A 192 -17.29 -11.10 -0.04
C ILE A 192 -18.42 -10.33 -0.71
N VAL A 193 -18.09 -9.49 -1.69
CA VAL A 193 -19.11 -8.68 -2.38
C VAL A 193 -20.07 -9.57 -3.13
N ASP A 194 -19.60 -10.62 -3.80
CA ASP A 194 -20.44 -11.61 -4.47
C ASP A 194 -21.41 -12.30 -3.52
N MET A 195 -20.91 -12.77 -2.38
CA MET A 195 -21.74 -13.37 -1.34
C MET A 195 -22.82 -12.38 -0.88
N TYR A 196 -22.44 -11.13 -0.66
CA TYR A 196 -23.36 -10.07 -0.26
C TYR A 196 -24.43 -9.76 -1.33
N LEU A 197 -24.02 -9.63 -2.60
CA LEU A 197 -24.94 -9.39 -3.71
C LEU A 197 -25.97 -10.51 -3.83
N ARG A 198 -25.52 -11.78 -3.79
CA ARG A 198 -26.41 -12.95 -3.80
C ARG A 198 -27.39 -12.94 -2.62
N HIS A 199 -26.92 -12.60 -1.43
CA HIS A 199 -27.77 -12.49 -0.24
C HIS A 199 -28.85 -11.41 -0.38
N CYS A 200 -28.51 -10.29 -1.03
CA CYS A 200 -29.46 -9.21 -1.31
C CYS A 200 -30.34 -9.44 -2.55
N GLY A 201 -30.20 -10.57 -3.25
CA GLY A 201 -30.91 -10.83 -4.51
C GLY A 201 -30.45 -9.95 -5.68
N LEU A 202 -29.24 -9.39 -5.59
CA LEU A 202 -28.61 -8.60 -6.64
C LEU A 202 -27.77 -9.48 -7.57
N GLU A 203 -27.69 -9.09 -8.83
CA GLU A 203 -26.88 -9.76 -9.83
C GLU A 203 -25.37 -9.64 -9.50
N VAL A 204 -24.61 -10.72 -9.66
CA VAL A 204 -23.13 -10.69 -9.54
C VAL A 204 -22.54 -10.14 -10.83
N SER A 205 -22.61 -8.82 -10.98
CA SER A 205 -22.23 -8.11 -12.19
C SER A 205 -21.77 -6.70 -11.88
N ILE A 206 -21.24 -5.99 -12.89
CA ILE A 206 -20.89 -4.57 -12.78
C ILE A 206 -22.11 -3.73 -12.37
N SER A 207 -23.32 -4.06 -12.89
CA SER A 207 -24.58 -3.40 -12.52
C SER A 207 -24.91 -3.63 -11.06
N GLY A 208 -24.87 -4.88 -10.58
CA GLY A 208 -25.16 -5.18 -9.18
C GLY A 208 -24.17 -4.54 -8.20
N TRP A 209 -22.88 -4.49 -8.56
CA TRP A 209 -21.87 -3.76 -7.78
C TRP A 209 -22.16 -2.26 -7.70
N LYS A 210 -22.52 -1.62 -8.82
CA LYS A 210 -22.91 -0.21 -8.85
C LYS A 210 -24.12 0.04 -7.96
N GLU A 211 -25.16 -0.77 -8.11
CA GLU A 211 -26.38 -0.68 -7.33
C GLU A 211 -26.11 -0.82 -5.81
N MET A 212 -25.25 -1.77 -5.41
CA MET A 212 -24.81 -1.92 -4.02
C MET A 212 -24.10 -0.65 -3.50
N LEU A 213 -23.28 -0.01 -4.31
CA LEU A 213 -22.50 1.17 -3.91
C LEU A 213 -23.33 2.47 -3.93
N ASP A 214 -24.33 2.56 -4.79
CA ASP A 214 -25.21 3.73 -4.90
C ASP A 214 -26.23 3.78 -3.74
N ARG A 215 -26.62 2.61 -3.21
CA ARG A 215 -27.47 2.50 -2.02
C ARG A 215 -26.67 2.83 -0.76
N GLN A 216 -26.98 3.95 -0.11
CA GLN A 216 -26.23 4.44 1.05
C GLN A 216 -26.11 3.40 2.18
N GLY A 217 -27.20 2.71 2.52
CA GLY A 217 -27.21 1.71 3.59
C GLY A 217 -26.30 0.51 3.30
N THR A 218 -26.38 -0.05 2.10
CA THR A 218 -25.56 -1.20 1.67
C THR A 218 -24.09 -0.82 1.53
N ARG A 219 -23.79 0.34 0.94
CA ARG A 219 -22.41 0.87 0.87
C ARG A 219 -21.81 1.05 2.26
N LEU A 220 -22.52 1.67 3.19
CA LEU A 220 -22.03 1.86 4.55
C LEU A 220 -21.79 0.52 5.26
N TRP A 221 -22.66 -0.46 5.06
CA TRP A 221 -22.51 -1.79 5.64
C TRP A 221 -21.27 -2.50 5.10
N ILE A 222 -21.13 -2.62 3.77
CA ILE A 222 -20.00 -3.34 3.17
C ILE A 222 -18.66 -2.67 3.48
N VAL A 223 -18.61 -1.34 3.48
CA VAL A 223 -17.41 -0.58 3.86
C VAL A 223 -17.02 -0.85 5.32
N ARG A 224 -18.00 -0.87 6.24
CA ARG A 224 -17.73 -1.18 7.66
C ARG A 224 -17.28 -2.63 7.83
N TYR A 225 -17.90 -3.56 7.11
CA TYR A 225 -17.57 -4.97 7.16
C TYR A 225 -16.14 -5.23 6.67
N LEU A 226 -15.76 -4.70 5.50
CA LEU A 226 -14.40 -4.83 4.97
C LEU A 226 -13.37 -4.12 5.86
N SER A 227 -13.69 -2.93 6.37
CA SER A 227 -12.83 -2.19 7.29
C SER A 227 -12.51 -3.01 8.54
N PHE A 228 -13.51 -3.64 9.15
CA PHE A 228 -13.34 -4.53 10.30
C PHE A 228 -12.52 -5.77 9.93
N LEU A 229 -12.92 -6.48 8.88
CA LEU A 229 -12.34 -7.77 8.51
C LEU A 229 -10.86 -7.68 8.11
N PHE A 230 -10.49 -6.67 7.34
CA PHE A 230 -9.11 -6.47 6.87
C PHE A 230 -8.27 -5.58 7.79
N GLY A 231 -8.88 -4.99 8.83
CA GLY A 231 -8.21 -4.08 9.76
C GLY A 231 -7.68 -2.83 9.04
N VAL A 232 -8.52 -2.18 8.25
CA VAL A 232 -8.20 -0.95 7.49
C VAL A 232 -9.21 0.15 7.80
N SER A 233 -8.88 1.40 7.48
CA SER A 233 -9.84 2.49 7.64
C SER A 233 -11.05 2.32 6.70
N ARG A 234 -12.21 2.87 7.09
CA ARG A 234 -13.41 2.87 6.23
C ARG A 234 -13.16 3.59 4.89
N GLN A 235 -12.32 4.62 4.91
CA GLN A 235 -11.93 5.34 3.70
C GLN A 235 -11.12 4.43 2.76
N ALA A 236 -10.14 3.68 3.29
CA ALA A 236 -9.35 2.74 2.50
C ALA A 236 -10.24 1.65 1.88
N ALA A 237 -11.18 1.09 2.67
CA ALA A 237 -12.14 0.09 2.18
C ALA A 237 -13.04 0.65 1.06
N ASP A 238 -13.57 1.87 1.20
CA ASP A 238 -14.38 2.51 0.16
C ASP A 238 -13.57 2.80 -1.12
N ILE A 239 -12.32 3.27 -0.98
CA ILE A 239 -11.40 3.48 -2.11
C ILE A 239 -11.15 2.15 -2.83
N ARG A 240 -10.90 1.06 -2.08
CA ARG A 240 -10.64 -0.26 -2.65
C ARG A 240 -11.84 -0.78 -3.44
N LEU A 241 -13.05 -0.72 -2.88
CA LEU A 241 -14.29 -1.11 -3.55
C LEU A 241 -14.49 -0.35 -4.87
N ARG A 242 -14.32 0.97 -4.85
CA ARG A 242 -14.45 1.82 -6.05
C ARG A 242 -13.37 1.52 -7.09
N THR A 243 -12.16 1.24 -6.63
CA THR A 243 -11.03 0.86 -7.50
C THR A 243 -11.30 -0.46 -8.19
N LEU A 244 -11.70 -1.49 -7.44
CA LEU A 244 -12.04 -2.81 -7.99
C LEU A 244 -13.27 -2.76 -8.90
N LEU A 245 -14.24 -1.88 -8.63
CA LEU A 245 -15.36 -1.66 -9.56
C LEU A 245 -14.88 -1.10 -10.91
N LYS A 246 -13.99 -0.10 -10.91
CA LYS A 246 -13.42 0.47 -12.15
C LYS A 246 -12.65 -0.58 -12.95
N HIS A 247 -12.09 -1.56 -12.27
CA HIS A 247 -11.29 -2.65 -12.85
C HIS A 247 -12.03 -3.99 -12.89
N TYR A 248 -13.35 -4.01 -12.67
CA TYR A 248 -14.15 -5.23 -12.64
C TYR A 248 -14.00 -6.11 -13.89
N PRO A 249 -13.86 -5.58 -15.13
CA PRO A 249 -13.61 -6.42 -16.31
C PRO A 249 -12.34 -7.28 -16.21
N LEU A 250 -11.44 -6.98 -15.28
CA LEU A 250 -10.20 -7.71 -15.06
C LEU A 250 -10.33 -8.82 -14.01
N ARG A 251 -11.51 -8.96 -13.40
CA ARG A 251 -11.80 -9.91 -12.33
C ARG A 251 -11.38 -11.35 -12.65
N GLU A 252 -11.67 -11.83 -13.86
CA GLU A 252 -11.36 -13.21 -14.28
C GLU A 252 -9.86 -13.54 -14.24
N PHE A 253 -9.00 -12.53 -14.34
CA PHE A 253 -7.54 -12.70 -14.23
C PHE A 253 -7.07 -12.74 -12.77
N LEU A 254 -7.90 -12.28 -11.83
CA LEU A 254 -7.57 -12.11 -10.42
C LEU A 254 -8.20 -13.19 -9.53
N GLU A 255 -9.12 -13.98 -10.06
CA GLU A 255 -9.66 -15.15 -9.37
C GLU A 255 -8.60 -16.24 -9.24
N VAL A 256 -8.52 -16.84 -8.05
CA VAL A 256 -7.70 -18.02 -7.82
C VAL A 256 -8.46 -19.21 -8.40
N LYS A 257 -7.88 -19.85 -9.42
CA LYS A 257 -8.42 -21.08 -10.01
C LYS A 257 -8.21 -22.28 -9.10
#